data_AF-A0A935TD38-F1
#
_entry.id   AF-A0A935TD38-F1
#
_cell.length_a   1.000
_cell.length_b   1.000
_cell.length_c   1.000
_cell.angle_alpha   90.00
_cell.angle_beta   90.00
_cell.angle_gamma   90.00
#
_symmetry.space_group_name_H-M   'P 1'
#
loop_
_entity.id
_entity.type
_entity.pdbx_description
1 polymer ?
#
loop_
_entity_poly.entity_id
_entity_poly.type
_entity_poly.pdbx_seq_one_letter_code
_entity_poly.pdbx_strand_id
1 'polypeptide(L)'
;MVAIAHPATSDETILRASLRAIFGMRLQKWPGDTPVKVFVLRDEAPEHATFSKSVLQVFPQQLRMAWDRQVFSGQGQYPEQVGSTQEMLSRVAATPGAVGYVKASEVTPNVRVLKIR
;
A
#
# COMPACT_ATOMS: atom_id res chain seq x y z
N MET A 1 -8.87 -5.89 7.30
CA MET A 1 -8.13 -4.84 6.57
C MET A 1 -8.45 -4.95 5.10
N VAL A 2 -8.52 -3.83 4.39
CA VAL A 2 -8.70 -3.76 2.93
C VAL A 2 -7.62 -2.87 2.34
N ALA A 3 -7.18 -3.18 1.12
CA ALA A 3 -6.28 -2.30 0.37
C ALA A 3 -7.10 -1.19 -0.29
N ILE A 4 -6.58 0.03 -0.26
CA ILE A 4 -7.18 1.20 -0.88
C ILE A 4 -6.18 1.88 -1.82
N ALA A 5 -6.71 2.54 -2.84
CA ALA A 5 -5.93 3.34 -3.77
C ALA A 5 -6.63 4.67 -4.06
N HIS A 6 -5.89 5.59 -4.68
CA HIS A 6 -6.46 6.82 -5.20
C HIS A 6 -7.60 6.51 -6.20
N PRO A 7 -8.73 7.26 -6.20
CA PRO A 7 -9.89 6.96 -7.04
C PRO A 7 -9.63 6.89 -8.54
N ALA A 8 -8.70 7.71 -9.04
CA ALA A 8 -8.32 7.75 -10.45
C ALA A 8 -7.34 6.63 -10.87
N THR A 9 -6.92 5.76 -9.95
CA THR A 9 -6.12 4.57 -10.29
C THR A 9 -6.97 3.59 -11.10
N SER A 10 -6.43 3.17 -12.26
CA SER A 10 -7.15 2.57 -13.38
C SER A 10 -7.91 1.27 -13.08
N ASP A 11 -7.40 0.44 -12.16
CA ASP A 11 -7.94 -0.90 -11.92
C ASP A 11 -8.61 -1.02 -10.55
N GLU A 12 -9.87 -1.46 -10.53
CA GLU A 12 -10.58 -1.84 -9.31
C GLU A 12 -10.07 -3.16 -8.73
N THR A 13 -9.52 -4.03 -9.59
CA THR A 13 -9.06 -5.37 -9.21
C THR A 13 -7.56 -5.50 -9.37
N ILE A 14 -6.91 -6.14 -8.40
CA ILE A 14 -5.47 -6.36 -8.42
C ILE A 14 -5.13 -7.79 -8.02
N LEU A 15 -4.13 -8.38 -8.66
CA LEU A 15 -3.58 -9.66 -8.21
C LEU A 15 -2.85 -9.47 -6.88
N ARG A 16 -3.01 -10.41 -5.94
CA ARG A 16 -2.27 -10.35 -4.67
C ARG A 16 -0.76 -10.24 -4.86
N ALA A 17 -0.22 -10.92 -5.88
CA ALA A 17 1.21 -10.86 -6.21
C ALA A 17 1.65 -9.44 -6.63
N SER A 18 0.83 -8.74 -7.41
CA SER A 18 1.09 -7.35 -7.81
C SER A 18 1.00 -6.41 -6.62
N LEU A 19 -0.02 -6.59 -5.76
CA LEU A 19 -0.16 -5.81 -4.53
C LEU A 19 1.06 -6.01 -3.61
N ARG A 20 1.53 -7.25 -3.43
CA ARG A 20 2.76 -7.53 -2.69
C ARG A 20 3.99 -6.89 -3.32
N ALA A 21 4.09 -6.90 -4.65
CA ALA A 21 5.21 -6.27 -5.35
C ALA A 21 5.20 -4.75 -5.18
N ILE A 22 4.02 -4.13 -5.18
CA ILE A 22 3.83 -2.70 -4.89
C ILE A 22 4.26 -2.39 -3.47
N PHE A 23 3.66 -3.06 -2.47
CA PHE A 23 3.98 -2.81 -1.07
C PHE A 23 5.43 -3.19 -0.72
N GLY A 24 6.06 -4.10 -1.46
CA GLY A 24 7.48 -4.44 -1.38
C GLY A 24 8.39 -3.52 -2.19
N MET A 25 7.87 -2.41 -2.74
CA MET A 25 8.61 -1.38 -3.50
C MET A 25 9.28 -1.87 -4.80
N ARG A 26 8.88 -3.06 -5.30
CA ARG A 26 9.38 -3.67 -6.54
C ARG A 26 8.59 -3.25 -7.77
N LEU A 27 7.28 -3.06 -7.64
CA LEU A 27 6.42 -2.54 -8.71
C LEU A 27 6.08 -1.09 -8.40
N GLN A 28 6.71 -0.17 -9.12
CA GLN A 28 6.64 1.28 -8.85
C GLN A 28 5.74 2.05 -9.83
N LYS A 29 5.05 1.33 -10.73
CA LYS A 29 4.13 1.92 -11.71
C LYS A 29 2.86 1.08 -11.83
N TRP A 30 1.73 1.76 -11.93
CA TRP A 30 0.44 1.17 -12.29
C TRP A 30 0.38 0.93 -13.81
N PRO A 31 -0.54 0.06 -14.28
CA PRO A 31 -0.91 0.04 -15.70
C PRO A 31 -1.33 1.44 -16.15
N GLY A 32 -0.74 1.92 -17.25
CA GLY A 32 -0.89 3.31 -17.72
C GLY A 32 0.21 4.28 -17.28
N ASP A 33 1.33 3.77 -16.75
CA ASP A 33 2.56 4.52 -16.41
C ASP A 33 2.46 5.49 -15.21
N THR A 34 1.33 5.50 -14.51
CA THR A 34 1.16 6.28 -13.27
C THR A 34 2.09 5.76 -12.18
N PRO A 35 2.97 6.60 -11.60
CA PRO A 35 3.85 6.20 -10.50
C PRO A 35 3.05 5.74 -9.28
N VAL A 36 3.51 4.67 -8.64
CA VAL A 36 2.90 4.13 -7.43
C VAL A 36 3.51 4.83 -6.22
N LYS A 37 2.66 5.40 -5.36
CA LYS A 37 3.10 5.95 -4.08
C LYS A 37 2.51 5.14 -2.92
N VAL A 38 3.38 4.48 -2.17
CA VAL A 38 2.96 3.58 -1.09
C VAL A 38 2.96 4.32 0.23
N PHE A 39 1.81 4.32 0.92
CA PHE A 39 1.67 4.77 2.30
C PHE A 39 1.49 3.57 3.23
N VAL A 40 2.20 3.57 4.35
CA VAL A 40 2.12 2.53 5.38
C VAL A 40 2.01 3.16 6.76
N LEU A 41 1.37 2.44 7.69
CA LEU A 41 1.46 2.77 9.11
C LEU A 41 2.81 2.31 9.65
N ARG A 42 3.16 2.80 10.84
CA ARG A 42 4.34 2.35 11.59
C ARG A 42 4.27 0.83 11.84
N ASP A 43 5.43 0.19 11.93
CA ASP A 43 5.55 -1.26 12.09
C ASP A 43 4.85 -1.79 13.34
N GLU A 44 4.80 -1.00 14.40
CA GLU A 44 4.18 -1.35 15.67
C GLU A 44 2.64 -1.29 15.60
N ALA A 45 2.07 -0.69 14.55
CA ALA A 45 0.64 -0.56 14.40
C ALA A 45 -0.02 -1.92 14.16
N PRO A 46 -1.02 -2.33 14.97
CA PRO A 46 -1.74 -3.58 14.78
C PRO A 46 -2.37 -3.71 13.38
N GLU A 47 -2.79 -2.58 12.80
CA GLU A 47 -3.33 -2.50 11.45
C GLU A 47 -2.29 -2.87 10.39
N HIS A 48 -1.03 -2.42 10.53
CA HIS A 48 0.05 -2.80 9.64
C HIS A 48 0.31 -4.30 9.73
N ALA A 49 0.43 -4.84 10.95
CA ALA A 49 0.61 -6.27 11.17
C ALA A 49 -0.53 -7.11 10.57
N THR A 50 -1.78 -6.67 10.79
CA THR A 50 -2.97 -7.35 10.28
C THR A 50 -3.03 -7.29 8.75
N PHE A 51 -2.76 -6.14 8.14
CA PHE A 51 -2.77 -5.99 6.69
C PHE A 51 -1.70 -6.87 6.04
N SER A 52 -0.45 -6.78 6.51
CA SER A 52 0.66 -7.57 5.97
C SER A 52 0.36 -9.07 6.03
N LYS A 53 -0.13 -9.58 7.17
CA LYS A 53 -0.40 -11.01 7.33
C LYS A 53 -1.65 -11.47 6.56
N SER A 54 -2.77 -10.77 6.69
CA SER A 54 -4.05 -11.24 6.13
C SER A 54 -4.20 -10.93 4.64
N VAL A 55 -3.76 -9.73 4.22
CA VAL A 55 -3.96 -9.23 2.86
C VAL A 55 -2.77 -9.55 1.98
N LEU A 56 -1.55 -9.23 2.43
CA LEU A 56 -0.36 -9.50 1.64
C LEU A 56 0.16 -10.94 1.80
N GLN A 57 -0.27 -11.68 2.84
CA GLN A 57 0.23 -13.02 3.15
C GLN A 57 1.76 -13.03 3.33
N VAL A 58 2.27 -12.00 4.02
CA VAL A 58 3.67 -11.84 4.43
C VAL A 58 3.76 -11.34 5.86
N PHE A 59 4.88 -11.59 6.54
CA PHE A 59 5.13 -10.99 7.84
C PHE A 59 5.64 -9.54 7.69
N PRO A 60 5.29 -8.62 8.61
CA PRO A 60 5.80 -7.23 8.57
C PRO A 60 7.32 -7.15 8.45
N GLN A 61 8.04 -8.01 9.17
CA GLN A 61 9.50 -8.07 9.11
C GLN A 61 10.01 -8.45 7.71
N GLN A 62 9.33 -9.36 7.01
CA GLN A 62 9.70 -9.71 5.63
C GLN A 62 9.46 -8.54 4.67
N LEU A 63 8.41 -7.76 4.91
CA LEU A 63 8.10 -6.57 4.12
C LEU A 63 9.17 -5.49 4.34
N ARG A 64 9.59 -5.26 5.59
CA ARG A 64 10.73 -4.39 5.93
C ARG A 64 12.02 -4.83 5.26
N MET A 65 12.37 -6.11 5.35
CA MET A 65 13.56 -6.66 4.69
C MET A 65 13.51 -6.48 3.16
N ALA A 66 12.32 -6.53 2.56
CA ALA A 66 12.16 -6.25 1.14
C ALA A 66 12.47 -4.77 0.83
N TRP A 67 11.99 -3.84 1.66
CA TRP A 67 12.32 -2.41 1.53
C TRP A 67 13.82 -2.16 1.69
N ASP A 68 14.44 -2.69 2.74
CA ASP A 68 15.87 -2.56 3.00
C ASP A 68 16.69 -3.03 1.77
N ARG A 69 16.30 -4.16 1.18
CA ARG A 69 16.93 -4.68 -0.03
C ARG A 69 16.82 -3.73 -1.22
N GLN A 70 15.64 -3.14 -1.45
CA GLN A 70 15.45 -2.19 -2.56
C GLN A 70 16.27 -0.92 -2.35
N VAL A 71 16.33 -0.42 -1.11
CA VAL A 71 17.06 0.81 -0.78
C VAL A 71 18.56 0.59 -0.87
N PHE A 72 19.08 -0.49 -0.29
CA PHE A 72 20.52 -0.78 -0.30
C PHE A 72 21.06 -1.16 -1.68
N SER A 73 20.21 -1.68 -2.59
CA SER A 73 20.60 -1.88 -3.98
C SER A 73 20.50 -0.60 -4.83
N GLY A 74 20.00 0.51 -4.28
CA GLY A 74 19.76 1.77 -5.00
C GLY A 74 18.58 1.69 -5.98
N GLN A 75 17.74 0.67 -5.90
CA GLN A 75 16.64 0.40 -6.84
C GLN A 75 15.27 0.89 -6.34
N GLY A 76 15.20 1.39 -5.11
CA GLY A 76 13.96 1.90 -4.55
C GLY A 76 14.15 2.77 -3.32
N GLN A 77 13.02 3.22 -2.80
CA GLN A 77 12.90 4.03 -1.61
C GLN A 77 12.00 3.33 -0.59
N TYR A 78 12.08 3.73 0.67
CA TYR A 78 11.11 3.30 1.68
C TYR A 78 9.70 3.83 1.32
N PRO A 79 8.65 3.08 1.66
CA PRO A 79 7.30 3.61 1.62
C PRO A 79 7.17 4.79 2.60
N GLU A 80 6.22 5.67 2.33
CA GLU A 80 5.97 6.82 3.18
C GLU A 80 5.16 6.40 4.40
N GLN A 81 5.66 6.68 5.60
CA GLN A 81 4.97 6.35 6.84
C GLN A 81 3.98 7.44 7.23
N VAL A 82 2.78 7.03 7.64
CA VAL A 82 1.74 7.91 8.20
C VAL A 82 1.43 7.51 9.64
N GLY A 83 1.00 8.47 10.46
CA GLY A 83 0.78 8.28 11.89
C GLY A 83 -0.59 7.68 12.25
N SER A 84 -1.56 7.70 11.33
CA SER A 84 -2.93 7.22 11.59
C SER A 84 -3.66 6.74 10.34
N THR A 85 -4.75 5.99 10.53
CA THR A 85 -5.66 5.58 9.44
C THR A 85 -6.34 6.78 8.78
N GLN A 86 -6.66 7.82 9.56
CA GLN A 86 -7.22 9.07 9.05
C GLN A 86 -6.25 9.80 8.11
N GLU A 87 -4.98 9.90 8.52
CA GLU A 87 -3.93 10.44 7.68
C GLU A 87 -3.73 9.58 6.43
N MET A 88 -3.76 8.25 6.56
CA MET A 88 -3.68 7.36 5.41
C MET A 88 -4.76 7.62 4.36
N LEU A 89 -6.02 7.74 4.79
CA LEU A 89 -7.14 8.08 3.91
C LEU A 89 -6.91 9.41 3.21
N SER A 90 -6.50 10.43 3.96
CA SER A 90 -6.23 11.76 3.40
C SER A 90 -5.09 11.74 2.37
N ARG A 91 -3.98 11.06 2.68
CA ARG A 91 -2.80 10.99 1.80
C ARG A 91 -3.11 10.20 0.52
N VAL A 92 -3.83 9.07 0.64
CA VAL A 92 -4.24 8.26 -0.52
C VAL A 92 -5.25 9.01 -1.40
N ALA A 93 -6.22 9.69 -0.81
CA ALA A 93 -7.20 10.48 -1.56
C ALA A 93 -6.54 11.66 -2.31
N ALA A 94 -5.56 12.32 -1.70
CA ALA A 94 -4.91 13.51 -2.26
C ALA A 94 -3.79 13.22 -3.26
N THR A 95 -3.29 11.98 -3.34
CA THR A 95 -2.09 11.65 -4.11
C THR A 95 -2.43 10.71 -5.27
N PRO A 96 -2.35 11.16 -6.53
CA PRO A 96 -2.53 10.28 -7.69
C PRO A 96 -1.58 9.09 -7.67
N GLY A 97 -2.10 7.90 -7.99
CA GLY A 97 -1.31 6.65 -7.97
C GLY A 97 -0.99 6.13 -6.57
N ALA A 98 -1.51 6.75 -5.51
CA ALA A 98 -1.27 6.28 -4.16
C ALA A 98 -2.00 4.99 -3.81
N VAL A 99 -1.40 4.23 -2.89
CA VAL A 99 -1.94 3.01 -2.30
C VAL A 99 -1.69 2.99 -0.80
N GLY A 100 -2.63 2.41 -0.07
CA GLY A 100 -2.56 2.21 1.37
C GLY A 100 -3.55 1.14 1.80
N TYR A 101 -3.92 1.15 3.07
CA TYR A 101 -4.85 0.18 3.64
C TYR A 101 -5.54 0.71 4.88
N VAL A 102 -6.79 0.27 5.11
CA VAL A 102 -7.58 0.66 6.28
C VAL A 102 -8.46 -0.50 6.74
N LYS A 103 -9.16 -0.35 7.87
CA LYS A 103 -10.25 -1.27 8.21
C LYS A 103 -11.41 -1.03 7.23
N ALA A 104 -12.17 -2.09 6.91
CA ALA A 104 -13.30 -1.97 5.98
C ALA A 104 -14.35 -0.95 6.47
N SER A 105 -14.52 -0.82 7.79
CA SER A 105 -15.42 0.14 8.44
C SER A 105 -14.94 1.59 8.37
N GLU A 106 -13.68 1.84 8.03
CA GLU A 106 -13.08 3.18 7.97
C GLU A 106 -13.00 3.71 6.53
N VAL A 107 -13.42 2.92 5.54
CA VAL A 107 -13.37 3.33 4.13
C VAL A 107 -14.29 4.53 3.91
N THR A 108 -13.78 5.52 3.18
CA THR A 108 -14.54 6.70 2.77
C THR A 108 -14.76 6.72 1.26
N PRO A 109 -15.75 7.46 0.74
CA PRO A 109 -15.98 7.58 -0.70
C PRO A 109 -14.83 8.21 -1.50
N ASN A 110 -13.88 8.86 -0.81
CA ASN A 110 -12.75 9.57 -1.41
C ASN A 110 -11.58 8.65 -1.79
N VAL A 111 -11.69 7.35 -1.53
CA VAL A 111 -10.69 6.34 -1.89
C VAL A 111 -11.36 5.17 -2.59
N ARG A 112 -10.60 4.48 -3.45
CA ARG A 112 -11.06 3.26 -4.12
C ARG A 112 -10.60 2.04 -3.35
N VAL A 113 -11.51 1.12 -3.03
CA VAL A 113 -11.15 -0.18 -2.46
C VAL A 113 -10.67 -1.10 -3.59
N LEU A 114 -9.53 -1.76 -3.39
CA LEU A 114 -8.99 -2.71 -4.36
C LEU A 114 -9.50 -4.12 -4.06
N LYS A 115 -10.14 -4.75 -5.04
CA LYS A 115 -10.57 -6.15 -4.96
C LYS A 115 -9.40 -7.08 -5.32
N ILE A 116 -8.97 -7.87 -4.35
CA ILE A 116 -7.81 -8.76 -4.50
C ILE A 116 -8.27 -10.08 -5.12
N ARG A 117 -7.63 -10.45 -6.23
CA ARG A 117 -7.78 -11.76 -6.89
C ARG A 117 -6.60 -12.68 -6.57
#